data_AF-A0A9N8P8P0-F1
#
_entry.id   AF-A0A9N8P8P0-F1
#
_cell.length_a   1.000
_cell.length_b   1.000
_cell.length_c   1.000
_cell.angle_alpha   90.00
_cell.angle_beta   90.00
_cell.angle_gamma   90.00
#
_symmetry.space_group_name_H-M   'P 1'
#
loop_
_entity.id
_entity.type
_entity.pdbx_description
1 polymer ?
#
loop_
_entity_poly.entity_id
_entity_poly.type
_entity_poly.pdbx_seq_one_letter_code
_entity_poly.pdbx_strand_id
1 'polypeptide(L)'
;MYLSSPGDSIDFPFLTSDEQVFGSMPGRPHDPKYLKAAIEGYSWLKKSNMTNEFGLYVDGYHIKSYSQNGSIGTGKCDDRNEMVYTYNQGVILSGLRGLWEATGNTSYLHDGYNLIRNVMASTGWSWSGEPHSPIHKSSSWAGLGQYGILEELCDRSGSCSQDSQTFKGIFFQHLTQFCEPLPLKPKNPGKTHAASKLLREKHSDFCRTVGLWATHNAEAALSTRDGTGLFGTWWGYRYAAKDYPQSLPAHAVDYRNDASVLTTTKWTQSGNLHSAAGSGSQAAKSKEDVSTADVNDRGRGRTVETQQGGLAVLRSSWELLNSGRF
;
A
#
# COMPACT_ATOMS: atom_id res chain seq x y z
N MET A 1 -8.89 14.52 0.12
CA MET A 1 -10.05 15.29 0.61
C MET A 1 -9.68 16.66 1.15
N TYR A 2 -8.95 16.83 2.27
CA TYR A 2 -8.65 18.20 2.75
C TYR A 2 -7.72 19.01 1.82
N LEU A 3 -6.56 18.47 1.41
CA LEU A 3 -5.63 19.16 0.52
C LEU A 3 -5.88 18.88 -0.98
N SER A 4 -6.47 17.72 -1.29
CA SER A 4 -6.58 17.20 -2.66
C SER A 4 -8.00 17.22 -3.24
N SER A 5 -9.02 17.64 -2.47
CA SER A 5 -10.32 17.96 -3.07
C SER A 5 -10.34 19.47 -3.30
N PRO A 6 -10.20 19.93 -4.56
CA PRO A 6 -10.29 21.34 -4.87
C PRO A 6 -11.68 21.90 -4.62
N GLY A 7 -12.68 21.02 -4.45
CA GLY A 7 -14.10 21.36 -4.49
C GLY A 7 -14.44 21.99 -5.83
N ASP A 8 -15.39 21.45 -6.56
CA ASP A 8 -15.77 22.12 -7.79
C ASP A 8 -16.28 23.52 -7.43
N SER A 9 -15.77 24.55 -8.11
CA SER A 9 -16.40 25.86 -8.09
C SER A 9 -17.74 25.68 -8.77
N ILE A 10 -18.77 25.39 -7.98
CA ILE A 10 -20.12 25.24 -8.49
C ILE A 10 -20.64 26.63 -8.85
N ASP A 11 -20.37 27.07 -10.08
CA ASP A 11 -21.02 28.23 -10.71
C ASP A 11 -22.45 27.83 -11.11
N PHE A 12 -23.36 27.69 -10.14
CA PHE A 12 -24.79 27.65 -10.45
C PHE A 12 -25.29 29.09 -10.61
N PRO A 13 -25.87 29.48 -11.77
CA PRO A 13 -26.38 30.83 -12.02
C PRO A 13 -27.63 31.21 -11.20
N PHE A 14 -28.04 30.36 -10.24
CA PHE A 14 -29.25 30.57 -9.41
C PHE A 14 -28.96 30.78 -7.92
N LEU A 15 -27.69 30.80 -7.49
CA LEU A 15 -27.32 30.89 -6.06
C LEU A 15 -26.41 32.08 -5.73
N THR A 16 -26.45 33.12 -6.56
CA THR A 16 -25.84 34.41 -6.23
C THR A 16 -26.67 35.10 -5.14
N SER A 17 -26.29 34.94 -3.86
CA SER A 17 -26.32 36.00 -2.83
C SER A 17 -26.49 35.53 -1.36
N ASP A 18 -26.00 34.35 -0.96
CA ASP A 18 -26.02 34.04 0.48
C ASP A 18 -24.78 33.28 0.98
N GLU A 19 -23.91 33.99 1.71
CA GLU A 19 -22.73 33.44 2.37
C GLU A 19 -23.11 32.35 3.41
N GLN A 20 -24.31 32.39 3.99
CA GLN A 20 -24.79 31.36 4.92
C GLN A 20 -25.16 30.06 4.20
N VAL A 21 -25.68 30.15 2.97
CA VAL A 21 -26.01 28.98 2.14
C VAL A 21 -24.74 28.36 1.56
N PHE A 22 -23.79 29.17 1.10
CA PHE A 22 -22.45 28.67 0.79
C PHE A 22 -21.86 27.98 2.02
N GLY A 23 -21.96 28.62 3.19
CA GLY A 23 -21.61 28.20 4.56
C GLY A 23 -21.99 26.79 4.99
N SER A 24 -23.04 26.20 4.40
CA SER A 24 -23.59 24.89 4.79
C SER A 24 -23.36 23.75 3.78
N MET A 25 -22.81 24.03 2.59
CA MET A 25 -22.60 23.01 1.54
C MET A 25 -21.55 21.94 1.94
N PRO A 26 -21.89 20.63 1.89
CA PRO A 26 -20.92 19.55 2.05
C PRO A 26 -19.83 19.59 0.96
N GLY A 27 -18.58 19.28 1.29
CA GLY A 27 -17.53 19.07 0.28
C GLY A 27 -16.73 20.31 -0.14
N ARG A 28 -16.77 21.41 0.64
CA ARG A 28 -15.91 22.57 0.33
C ARG A 28 -14.42 22.20 0.35
N PRO A 29 -13.60 22.84 -0.52
CA PRO A 29 -12.16 22.73 -0.41
C PRO A 29 -11.71 23.17 0.97
N HIS A 30 -10.81 22.39 1.56
CA HIS A 30 -10.25 22.67 2.87
C HIS A 30 -11.31 22.82 3.99
N ASP A 31 -12.45 22.13 3.89
CA ASP A 31 -13.40 22.02 5.01
C ASP A 31 -12.70 21.36 6.22
N PRO A 32 -12.61 22.05 7.39
CA PRO A 32 -11.90 21.56 8.57
C PRO A 32 -12.35 20.19 9.05
N LYS A 33 -13.59 19.77 8.77
CA LYS A 33 -14.08 18.44 9.18
C LYS A 33 -13.27 17.31 8.54
N TYR A 34 -12.78 17.49 7.31
CA TYR A 34 -11.97 16.47 6.64
C TYR A 34 -10.56 16.40 7.22
N LEU A 35 -9.97 17.54 7.62
CA LEU A 35 -8.69 17.54 8.32
C LEU A 35 -8.83 16.89 9.70
N LYS A 36 -9.87 17.25 10.44
CA LYS A 36 -10.18 16.64 11.75
C LYS A 36 -10.34 15.12 11.62
N ALA A 37 -11.15 14.66 10.66
CA ALA A 37 -11.35 13.23 10.41
C ALA A 37 -10.05 12.52 10.03
N ALA A 38 -9.17 13.14 9.23
CA ALA A 38 -7.88 12.56 8.89
C ALA A 38 -6.95 12.44 10.12
N ILE A 39 -6.90 13.48 10.97
CA ILE A 39 -6.11 13.47 12.20
C ILE A 39 -6.63 12.39 13.17
N GLU A 40 -7.94 12.33 13.38
CA GLU A 40 -8.59 11.37 14.28
C GLU A 40 -8.45 9.93 13.74
N GLY A 41 -8.67 9.72 12.45
CA GLY A 41 -8.51 8.43 11.79
C GLY A 41 -7.08 7.89 11.88
N TYR A 42 -6.08 8.74 11.64
CA TYR A 42 -4.68 8.32 11.80
C TYR A 42 -4.32 8.07 13.27
N SER A 43 -4.81 8.89 14.20
CA SER A 43 -4.62 8.69 15.64
C SER A 43 -5.22 7.36 16.11
N TRP A 44 -6.40 7.00 15.61
CA TRP A 44 -7.02 5.70 15.84
C TRP A 44 -6.16 4.57 15.25
N LEU A 45 -5.74 4.69 13.99
CA LEU A 45 -4.92 3.68 13.31
C LEU A 45 -3.62 3.40 14.09
N LYS A 46 -2.93 4.43 14.56
CA LYS A 46 -1.70 4.29 15.36
C LYS A 46 -1.94 3.57 16.70
N LYS A 47 -3.14 3.70 17.28
CA LYS A 47 -3.53 3.07 18.55
C LYS A 47 -4.22 1.72 18.37
N SER A 48 -4.55 1.34 17.15
CA SER A 48 -5.33 0.14 16.84
C SER A 48 -4.57 -1.19 17.00
N ASN A 49 -3.25 -1.14 17.25
CA ASN A 49 -2.38 -2.32 17.31
C ASN A 49 -2.37 -3.17 16.02
N MET A 50 -2.59 -2.52 14.86
CA MET A 50 -2.56 -3.13 13.53
C MET A 50 -1.15 -3.28 12.93
N THR A 51 -0.08 -3.12 13.71
CA THR A 51 1.29 -3.34 13.24
C THR A 51 1.85 -4.63 13.81
N ASN A 52 2.45 -5.47 12.97
CA ASN A 52 3.14 -6.69 13.41
C ASN A 52 4.54 -6.39 14.00
N GLU A 53 5.29 -7.43 14.35
CA GLU A 53 6.63 -7.31 14.94
C GLU A 53 7.67 -6.64 14.02
N PHE A 54 7.45 -6.67 12.71
CA PHE A 54 8.27 -5.97 11.71
C PHE A 54 7.84 -4.51 11.52
N GLY A 55 6.81 -4.06 12.24
CA GLY A 55 6.24 -2.72 12.13
C GLY A 55 5.50 -2.48 10.81
N LEU A 56 4.97 -3.55 10.19
CA LEU A 56 4.12 -3.49 9.00
C LEU A 56 2.65 -3.54 9.39
N TYR A 57 1.81 -2.80 8.67
CA TYR A 57 0.36 -2.84 8.84
C TYR A 57 -0.22 -4.14 8.32
N VAL A 58 -0.90 -4.87 9.19
CA VAL A 58 -1.64 -6.08 8.85
C VAL A 58 -3.03 -5.73 8.29
N ASP A 59 -3.73 -6.71 7.71
CA ASP A 59 -5.00 -6.51 6.97
C ASP A 59 -6.10 -5.87 7.83
N GLY A 60 -6.18 -6.26 9.10
CA GLY A 60 -7.16 -5.68 10.02
C GLY A 60 -7.61 -6.64 11.11
N TYR A 61 -8.86 -6.45 11.50
CA TYR A 61 -9.51 -7.25 12.53
C TYR A 61 -10.84 -7.77 12.03
N HIS A 62 -11.15 -9.00 12.43
CA HIS A 62 -12.48 -9.57 12.41
C HIS A 62 -13.08 -9.49 13.81
N ILE A 63 -14.40 -9.69 13.89
CA ILE A 63 -15.09 -9.86 15.17
C ILE A 63 -15.06 -11.35 15.50
N LYS A 64 -14.47 -11.72 16.65
CA LYS A 64 -14.37 -13.11 17.05
C LYS A 64 -15.76 -13.74 17.16
N SER A 65 -15.92 -14.92 16.57
CA SER A 65 -17.18 -15.66 16.53
C SER A 65 -18.35 -14.90 15.90
N TYR A 66 -18.07 -13.90 15.07
CA TYR A 66 -19.10 -13.19 14.34
C TYR A 66 -19.93 -14.16 13.52
N SER A 67 -21.25 -13.98 13.59
CA SER A 67 -22.25 -14.73 12.85
C SER A 67 -22.36 -16.22 13.15
N GLN A 68 -21.59 -16.75 14.10
CA GLN A 68 -21.74 -18.12 14.58
C GLN A 68 -23.10 -18.25 15.28
N ASN A 69 -23.96 -19.15 14.76
CA ASN A 69 -25.35 -19.34 15.22
C ASN A 69 -26.19 -18.05 15.23
N GLY A 70 -25.91 -17.10 14.32
CA GLY A 70 -26.63 -15.82 14.25
C GLY A 70 -26.24 -14.80 15.32
N SER A 71 -25.18 -15.04 16.10
CA SER A 71 -24.67 -14.11 17.11
C SER A 71 -23.79 -13.01 16.49
N ILE A 72 -23.69 -11.84 17.13
CA ILE A 72 -22.67 -10.81 16.79
C ILE A 72 -21.26 -11.17 17.29
N GLY A 73 -21.08 -12.37 17.85
CA GLY A 73 -19.82 -12.79 18.45
C GLY A 73 -19.49 -11.93 19.68
N THR A 74 -18.25 -11.47 19.76
CA THR A 74 -17.81 -10.55 20.83
C THR A 74 -18.29 -9.12 20.61
N GLY A 75 -18.73 -8.76 19.39
CA GLY A 75 -19.04 -7.38 19.00
C GLY A 75 -17.83 -6.44 19.00
N LYS A 76 -16.60 -6.97 19.06
CA LYS A 76 -15.34 -6.21 19.14
C LYS A 76 -14.43 -6.61 17.99
N CYS A 77 -13.65 -5.67 17.47
CA CYS A 77 -12.57 -5.95 16.52
C CYS A 77 -11.39 -6.62 17.26
N ASP A 78 -11.51 -7.90 17.58
CA ASP A 78 -10.64 -8.63 18.50
C ASP A 78 -10.02 -9.91 17.94
N ASP A 79 -10.15 -10.13 16.62
CA ASP A 79 -9.50 -11.22 15.89
C ASP A 79 -8.61 -10.65 14.78
N ARG A 80 -7.33 -10.44 15.08
CA ARG A 80 -6.37 -9.78 14.17
C ARG A 80 -6.00 -10.72 13.01
N ASN A 81 -6.10 -10.22 11.78
CA ASN A 81 -5.63 -10.91 10.59
C ASN A 81 -4.20 -10.47 10.28
N GLU A 82 -3.23 -11.35 10.47
CA GLU A 82 -1.79 -11.07 10.27
C GLU A 82 -1.36 -11.02 8.79
N MET A 83 -2.29 -11.10 7.83
CA MET A 83 -1.94 -10.90 6.42
C MET A 83 -1.37 -9.51 6.20
N VAL A 84 -0.30 -9.44 5.42
CA VAL A 84 0.35 -8.19 5.04
C VAL A 84 0.28 -8.06 3.52
N TYR A 85 -0.19 -6.90 3.06
CA TYR A 85 -0.17 -6.51 1.66
C TYR A 85 0.67 -5.24 1.48
N THR A 86 1.33 -5.10 0.34
CA THR A 86 2.19 -3.94 0.08
C THR A 86 1.40 -2.64 0.03
N TYR A 87 0.16 -2.66 -0.49
CA TYR A 87 -0.67 -1.46 -0.61
C TYR A 87 -1.05 -0.85 0.75
N ASN A 88 -1.29 -1.67 1.79
CA ASN A 88 -1.58 -1.20 3.14
C ASN A 88 -0.45 -0.30 3.68
N GLN A 89 0.79 -0.62 3.31
CA GLN A 89 1.96 0.17 3.70
C GLN A 89 2.03 1.46 2.89
N GLY A 90 1.69 1.38 1.59
CA GLY A 90 1.72 2.48 0.65
C GLY A 90 0.73 3.58 0.98
N VAL A 91 -0.57 3.25 1.07
CA VAL A 91 -1.65 4.25 1.18
C VAL A 91 -1.49 5.19 2.39
N ILE A 92 -0.82 4.73 3.44
CA ILE A 92 -0.53 5.51 4.64
C ILE A 92 0.51 6.61 4.36
N LEU A 93 1.48 6.38 3.47
CA LEU A 93 2.58 7.31 3.20
C LEU A 93 2.08 8.65 2.69
N SER A 94 1.26 8.67 1.63
CA SER A 94 0.76 9.97 1.14
C SER A 94 -0.23 10.63 2.11
N GLY A 95 -0.96 9.85 2.91
CA GLY A 95 -1.78 10.36 4.01
C GLY A 95 -0.94 11.09 5.06
N LEU A 96 0.17 10.49 5.48
CA LEU A 96 1.14 11.08 6.41
C LEU A 96 1.79 12.35 5.84
N ARG A 97 2.17 12.32 4.56
CA ARG A 97 2.68 13.50 3.85
C ARG A 97 1.66 14.64 3.87
N GLY A 98 0.39 14.34 3.57
CA GLY A 98 -0.70 15.32 3.59
C GLY A 98 -0.99 15.86 5.00
N LEU A 99 -0.93 15.03 6.03
CA LEU A 99 -1.11 15.44 7.43
C LEU A 99 0.01 16.38 7.88
N TRP A 100 1.27 16.09 7.54
CA TRP A 100 2.37 17.03 7.79
C TRP A 100 2.12 18.35 7.07
N GLU A 101 1.80 18.31 5.78
CA GLU A 101 1.62 19.53 4.99
C GLU A 101 0.45 20.38 5.49
N ALA A 102 -0.63 19.76 5.99
CA ALA A 102 -1.80 20.46 6.52
C ALA A 102 -1.63 21.00 7.95
N THR A 103 -0.71 20.45 8.75
CA THR A 103 -0.60 20.76 10.19
C THR A 103 0.75 21.31 10.63
N GLY A 104 1.78 21.16 9.78
CA GLY A 104 3.18 21.45 10.11
C GLY A 104 3.80 20.46 11.09
N ASN A 105 3.08 19.44 11.57
CA ASN A 105 3.58 18.50 12.55
C ASN A 105 4.52 17.47 11.91
N THR A 106 5.82 17.57 12.20
CA THR A 106 6.86 16.70 11.64
C THR A 106 6.78 15.25 12.12
N SER A 107 6.02 14.94 13.18
CA SER A 107 5.83 13.56 13.63
C SER A 107 5.25 12.66 12.53
N TYR A 108 4.39 13.21 11.67
CA TYR A 108 3.82 12.47 10.53
C TYR A 108 4.88 12.07 9.50
N LEU A 109 5.89 12.91 9.26
CA LEU A 109 7.02 12.55 8.39
C LEU A 109 7.87 11.45 9.04
N HIS A 110 8.13 11.55 10.35
CA HIS A 110 8.89 10.53 11.08
C HIS A 110 8.19 9.17 11.07
N ASP A 111 6.87 9.14 11.26
CA ASP A 111 6.08 7.92 11.14
C ASP A 111 6.21 7.32 9.72
N GLY A 112 6.23 8.16 8.67
CA GLY A 112 6.43 7.72 7.29
C GLY A 112 7.83 7.17 7.02
N TYR A 113 8.87 7.85 7.53
CA TYR A 113 10.25 7.36 7.43
C TYR A 113 10.43 6.00 8.11
N ASN A 114 9.78 5.80 9.26
CA ASN A 114 9.81 4.52 9.97
C ASN A 114 9.13 3.43 9.16
N LEU A 115 7.93 3.69 8.62
CA LEU A 115 7.20 2.73 7.80
C LEU A 115 7.99 2.32 6.54
N ILE A 116 8.60 3.29 5.84
CA ILE A 116 9.42 3.00 4.65
C ILE A 116 10.62 2.13 5.01
N ARG A 117 11.33 2.44 6.11
CA ARG A 117 12.46 1.61 6.57
C ARG A 117 12.01 0.20 6.95
N ASN A 118 10.86 0.05 7.59
CA ASN A 118 10.29 -1.25 7.93
C ASN A 118 9.96 -2.06 6.68
N VAL A 119 9.34 -1.44 5.67
CA VAL A 119 9.06 -2.11 4.38
C VAL A 119 10.35 -2.54 3.69
N MET A 120 11.34 -1.66 3.58
CA MET A 120 12.63 -2.01 2.99
C MET A 120 13.28 -3.18 3.74
N ALA A 121 13.34 -3.11 5.08
CA ALA A 121 13.89 -4.17 5.91
C ALA A 121 13.14 -5.49 5.73
N SER A 122 11.83 -5.43 5.51
CA SER A 122 10.95 -6.59 5.25
C SER A 122 11.08 -7.18 3.85
N THR A 123 11.95 -6.59 3.01
CA THR A 123 12.43 -7.21 1.76
C THR A 123 13.85 -7.78 1.91
N GLY A 124 14.47 -7.63 3.08
CA GLY A 124 15.88 -7.95 3.29
C GLY A 124 16.84 -6.81 2.93
N TRP A 125 16.35 -5.56 2.82
CA TRP A 125 17.17 -4.38 2.53
C TRP A 125 17.07 -3.37 3.68
N SER A 126 18.05 -3.31 4.57
CA SER A 126 17.97 -2.44 5.75
C SER A 126 19.08 -1.40 5.78
N TRP A 127 18.76 -0.26 6.40
CA TRP A 127 19.66 0.87 6.58
C TRP A 127 19.28 1.57 7.89
N SER A 128 20.29 2.03 8.63
CA SER A 128 20.10 2.63 9.96
C SER A 128 19.27 3.92 9.94
N GLY A 129 19.19 4.61 8.80
CA GLY A 129 18.59 5.95 8.70
C GLY A 129 19.61 7.07 8.78
N GLU A 130 20.87 6.75 9.07
CA GLU A 130 21.95 7.73 9.22
C GLU A 130 22.70 7.98 7.90
N PRO A 131 23.05 9.24 7.58
CA PRO A 131 23.84 9.56 6.40
C PRO A 131 25.12 8.70 6.30
N HIS A 132 25.42 8.19 5.11
CA HIS A 132 26.60 7.35 4.82
C HIS A 132 26.67 6.00 5.55
N SER A 133 25.66 5.60 6.32
CA SER A 133 25.63 4.25 6.89
C SER A 133 25.46 3.19 5.81
N PRO A 134 26.10 2.02 5.96
CA PRO A 134 26.01 0.95 4.97
C PRO A 134 24.57 0.44 4.83
N ILE A 135 24.25 0.01 3.61
CA ILE A 135 23.05 -0.74 3.31
C ILE A 135 23.35 -2.22 3.55
N HIS A 136 22.58 -2.84 4.43
CA HIS A 136 22.64 -4.28 4.69
C HIS A 136 21.63 -5.00 3.79
N LYS A 137 22.08 -6.07 3.13
CA LYS A 137 21.26 -6.87 2.23
C LYS A 137 21.24 -8.32 2.72
N SER A 138 20.05 -8.92 2.73
CA SER A 138 19.82 -10.33 3.04
C SER A 138 19.10 -10.99 1.87
N SER A 139 19.47 -12.26 1.62
CA SER A 139 18.82 -13.13 0.64
C SER A 139 17.57 -13.83 1.17
N SER A 140 17.34 -13.78 2.49
CA SER A 140 16.21 -14.47 3.13
C SER A 140 14.88 -13.79 2.83
N TRP A 141 13.80 -14.56 2.92
CA TRP A 141 12.46 -13.99 3.04
C TRP A 141 12.36 -13.17 4.34
N ALA A 142 11.90 -11.93 4.24
CA ALA A 142 11.87 -11.00 5.37
C ALA A 142 10.45 -10.49 5.72
N GLY A 143 9.41 -11.16 5.22
CA GLY A 143 8.01 -10.88 5.55
C GLY A 143 7.22 -10.21 4.43
N LEU A 144 7.85 -9.39 3.59
CA LEU A 144 7.23 -8.70 2.45
C LEU A 144 8.11 -8.72 1.19
N GLY A 145 8.98 -9.73 1.09
CA GLY A 145 9.94 -9.82 0.01
C GLY A 145 11.21 -10.59 0.39
N GLN A 146 12.12 -10.64 -0.57
CA GLN A 146 13.43 -11.32 -0.47
C GLN A 146 14.45 -10.59 -1.34
N TYR A 147 15.75 -10.69 -1.04
CA TYR A 147 16.83 -10.08 -1.86
C TYR A 147 16.67 -8.57 -2.10
N GLY A 148 15.98 -7.85 -1.21
CA GLY A 148 15.63 -6.45 -1.37
C GLY A 148 14.50 -6.18 -2.37
N ILE A 149 13.81 -7.21 -2.84
CA ILE A 149 12.72 -7.14 -3.81
C ILE A 149 11.39 -7.28 -3.07
N LEU A 150 10.51 -6.31 -3.28
CA LEU A 150 9.15 -6.27 -2.77
C LEU A 150 8.30 -7.30 -3.51
N GLU A 151 7.61 -8.15 -2.75
CA GLU A 151 6.74 -9.21 -3.30
C GLU A 151 5.41 -9.25 -2.55
N GLU A 152 4.37 -9.69 -3.24
CA GLU A 152 3.17 -10.23 -2.60
C GLU A 152 3.40 -11.73 -2.35
N LEU A 153 2.88 -12.25 -1.24
CA LEU A 153 3.05 -13.66 -0.89
C LEU A 153 2.52 -14.62 -1.98
N CYS A 154 1.51 -14.18 -2.74
CA CYS A 154 0.91 -14.92 -3.85
C CYS A 154 1.72 -14.88 -5.17
N ASP A 155 2.78 -14.05 -5.27
CA ASP A 155 3.52 -13.85 -6.53
C ASP A 155 4.18 -15.16 -6.98
N ARG A 156 4.83 -15.87 -6.05
CA ARG A 156 5.58 -17.10 -6.36
C ARG A 156 4.68 -18.23 -6.84
N SER A 157 3.52 -18.43 -6.22
CA SER A 157 2.54 -19.44 -6.65
C SER A 157 1.81 -19.04 -7.93
N GLY A 158 1.83 -17.74 -8.30
CA GLY A 158 1.00 -17.21 -9.38
C GLY A 158 -0.49 -17.19 -9.04
N SER A 159 -0.85 -17.24 -7.74
CA SER A 159 -2.23 -17.28 -7.27
C SER A 159 -2.81 -15.91 -6.93
N CYS A 160 -2.12 -14.83 -7.29
CA CYS A 160 -2.60 -13.47 -7.01
C CYS A 160 -3.92 -13.17 -7.74
N SER A 161 -4.86 -12.60 -7.00
CA SER A 161 -6.06 -12.00 -7.57
C SER A 161 -5.71 -10.72 -8.34
N GLN A 162 -6.71 -10.17 -9.04
CA GLN A 162 -6.56 -8.90 -9.74
C GLN A 162 -6.18 -7.77 -8.77
N ASP A 163 -6.77 -7.76 -7.56
CA ASP A 163 -6.42 -6.82 -6.50
C ASP A 163 -4.93 -6.94 -6.15
N SER A 164 -4.44 -8.15 -5.86
CA SER A 164 -3.05 -8.32 -5.42
C SER A 164 -2.02 -7.99 -6.50
N GLN A 165 -2.36 -8.16 -7.78
CA GLN A 165 -1.49 -7.73 -8.88
C GLN A 165 -1.29 -6.20 -8.92
N THR A 166 -2.20 -5.38 -8.35
CA THR A 166 -2.07 -3.92 -8.33
C THR A 166 -1.34 -3.37 -7.11
N PHE A 167 -1.27 -4.15 -6.01
CA PHE A 167 -0.82 -3.65 -4.71
C PHE A 167 0.58 -3.04 -4.69
N LYS A 168 1.56 -3.71 -5.33
CA LYS A 168 2.94 -3.19 -5.44
C LYS A 168 2.97 -1.84 -6.14
N GLY A 169 2.17 -1.67 -7.19
CA GLY A 169 2.08 -0.41 -7.91
C GLY A 169 1.48 0.71 -7.06
N ILE A 170 0.41 0.42 -6.32
CA ILE A 170 -0.17 1.36 -5.33
C ILE A 170 0.92 1.79 -4.33
N PHE A 171 1.68 0.85 -3.79
CA PHE A 171 2.78 1.15 -2.88
C PHE A 171 3.78 2.17 -3.49
N PHE A 172 4.31 1.91 -4.68
CA PHE A 172 5.29 2.80 -5.31
C PHE A 172 4.71 4.16 -5.70
N GLN A 173 3.42 4.24 -6.05
CA GLN A 173 2.75 5.53 -6.29
C GLN A 173 2.74 6.39 -5.01
N HIS A 174 2.31 5.82 -3.89
CA HIS A 174 2.27 6.55 -2.62
C HIS A 174 3.65 6.85 -2.06
N LEU A 175 4.63 5.96 -2.25
CA LEU A 175 6.02 6.21 -1.89
C LEU A 175 6.57 7.43 -2.64
N THR A 176 6.32 7.48 -3.95
CA THR A 176 6.75 8.60 -4.81
C THR A 176 6.13 9.91 -4.33
N GLN A 177 4.82 9.92 -4.04
CA GLN A 177 4.14 11.11 -3.51
C GLN A 177 4.68 11.54 -2.14
N PHE A 178 4.99 10.60 -1.24
CA PHE A 178 5.59 10.93 0.05
C PHE A 178 6.96 11.58 -0.11
N CYS A 179 7.74 11.15 -1.10
CA CYS A 179 9.10 11.59 -1.38
C CYS A 179 9.24 12.83 -2.29
N GLU A 180 8.13 13.47 -2.66
CA GLU A 180 8.17 14.77 -3.33
C GLU A 180 8.97 15.78 -2.50
N PRO A 181 9.75 16.70 -3.10
CA PRO A 181 10.46 17.73 -2.33
C PRO A 181 9.52 18.48 -1.38
N LEU A 182 9.92 18.64 -0.11
CA LEU A 182 9.12 19.41 0.84
C LEU A 182 9.11 20.89 0.43
N PRO A 183 7.93 21.53 0.34
CA PRO A 183 7.83 22.90 -0.14
C PRO A 183 8.45 23.89 0.87
N LEU A 184 9.29 24.82 0.39
CA LEU A 184 9.89 25.89 1.22
C LEU A 184 8.95 27.08 1.45
N LYS A 185 7.80 27.09 0.78
CA LYS A 185 6.73 28.06 0.94
C LYS A 185 5.41 27.30 0.97
N PRO A 186 4.41 27.72 1.76
CA PRO A 186 3.10 27.08 1.74
C PRO A 186 2.55 26.99 0.31
N LYS A 187 2.14 25.79 -0.14
CA LYS A 187 1.50 25.62 -1.46
C LYS A 187 0.16 26.36 -1.51
N ASN A 188 -0.57 26.34 -0.40
CA ASN A 188 -1.77 27.14 -0.15
C ASN A 188 -1.61 27.93 1.17
N PRO A 189 -1.39 29.26 1.12
CA PRO A 189 -1.22 30.10 2.30
C PRO A 189 -2.39 29.96 3.30
N GLY A 190 -2.05 29.77 4.58
CA GLY A 190 -3.05 29.60 5.66
C GLY A 190 -3.74 28.22 5.70
N LYS A 191 -3.47 27.32 4.74
CA LYS A 191 -3.98 25.94 4.69
C LYS A 191 -2.89 24.88 4.71
N THR A 192 -1.68 25.25 4.33
CA THR A 192 -0.51 24.37 4.28
C THR A 192 0.68 25.00 4.98
N HIS A 193 1.62 24.15 5.39
CA HIS A 193 2.86 24.53 6.04
C HIS A 193 4.05 24.33 5.10
N ALA A 194 5.10 25.10 5.35
CA ALA A 194 6.38 24.97 4.66
C ALA A 194 7.38 24.21 5.52
N ALA A 195 8.31 23.52 4.86
CA ALA A 195 9.50 22.99 5.49
C ALA A 195 10.57 24.07 5.68
N SER A 196 11.39 23.92 6.72
CA SER A 196 12.68 24.59 6.78
C SER A 196 13.62 24.00 5.71
N LYS A 197 14.65 24.76 5.31
CA LYS A 197 15.68 24.27 4.38
C LYS A 197 16.30 22.95 4.85
N LEU A 198 16.66 22.89 6.14
CA LEU A 198 17.23 21.70 6.77
C LEU A 198 16.28 20.50 6.72
N LEU A 199 14.98 20.70 6.98
CA LEU A 199 13.99 19.62 6.92
C LEU A 199 13.84 19.09 5.50
N ARG A 200 13.78 19.99 4.50
CA ARG A 200 13.72 19.61 3.08
C ARG A 200 14.96 18.83 2.64
N GLU A 201 16.15 19.27 3.05
CA GLU A 201 17.42 18.59 2.75
C GLU A 201 17.44 17.18 3.33
N LYS A 202 17.14 17.04 4.63
CA LYS A 202 17.06 15.72 5.29
C LYS A 202 16.03 14.78 4.64
N HIS A 203 14.87 15.32 4.27
CA HIS A 203 13.84 14.54 3.56
C HIS A 203 14.34 14.08 2.19
N SER A 204 15.00 14.97 1.44
CA SER A 204 15.55 14.65 0.11
C SER A 204 16.66 13.60 0.20
N ASP A 205 17.53 13.68 1.20
CA ASP A 205 18.59 12.69 1.44
C ASP A 205 18.04 11.31 1.82
N PHE A 206 17.03 11.28 2.68
CA PHE A 206 16.30 10.06 3.00
C PHE A 206 15.70 9.44 1.74
N CYS A 207 14.93 10.22 0.97
CA CYS A 207 14.24 9.72 -0.22
C CYS A 207 15.18 9.31 -1.35
N ARG A 208 16.34 9.97 -1.49
CA ARG A 208 17.40 9.54 -2.42
C ARG A 208 18.00 8.19 -2.03
N THR A 209 18.16 7.94 -0.73
CA THR A 209 18.62 6.63 -0.23
C THR A 209 17.57 5.54 -0.48
N VAL A 210 16.29 5.84 -0.25
CA VAL A 210 15.17 4.96 -0.63
C VAL A 210 15.13 4.74 -2.14
N GLY A 211 15.49 5.74 -2.93
CA GLY A 211 15.61 5.66 -4.39
C GLY A 211 16.59 4.57 -4.87
N LEU A 212 17.64 4.26 -4.09
CA LEU A 212 18.53 3.14 -4.41
C LEU A 212 17.80 1.78 -4.31
N TRP A 213 16.95 1.60 -3.30
CA TRP A 213 16.11 0.41 -3.16
C TRP A 213 14.98 0.35 -4.19
N ALA A 214 14.35 1.49 -4.50
CA ALA A 214 13.36 1.58 -5.58
C ALA A 214 13.97 1.23 -6.94
N THR A 215 15.23 1.62 -7.19
CA THR A 215 15.98 1.27 -8.41
C THR A 215 16.25 -0.22 -8.50
N HIS A 216 16.66 -0.85 -7.40
CA HIS A 216 16.83 -2.31 -7.33
C HIS A 216 15.51 -3.05 -7.64
N ASN A 217 14.38 -2.56 -7.14
CA ASN A 217 13.06 -3.09 -7.47
C ASN A 217 12.64 -2.82 -8.92
N ALA A 218 13.03 -1.67 -9.48
CA ALA A 218 12.76 -1.33 -10.87
C ALA A 218 13.53 -2.24 -11.84
N GLU A 219 14.80 -2.53 -11.56
CA GLU A 219 15.59 -3.55 -12.29
C GLU A 219 14.95 -4.94 -12.14
N ALA A 220 14.51 -5.25 -10.91
CA ALA A 220 13.57 -6.30 -10.54
C ALA A 220 12.47 -6.53 -11.57
N ALA A 221 11.59 -5.53 -11.66
CA ALA A 221 10.43 -5.49 -12.52
C ALA A 221 10.82 -5.51 -14.01
N LEU A 222 11.83 -4.76 -14.44
CA LEU A 222 12.28 -4.74 -15.83
C LEU A 222 12.69 -6.13 -16.33
N SER A 223 13.22 -6.97 -15.43
CA SER A 223 13.62 -8.34 -15.73
C SER A 223 12.44 -9.30 -15.95
N THR A 224 11.21 -8.91 -15.57
CA THR A 224 9.99 -9.70 -15.81
C THR A 224 9.30 -9.34 -17.12
N ARG A 225 9.86 -8.44 -17.94
CA ARG A 225 9.23 -8.08 -19.22
C ARG A 225 9.32 -9.21 -20.23
N ASP A 226 8.23 -9.44 -20.94
CA ASP A 226 8.24 -10.32 -22.12
C ASP A 226 8.81 -9.61 -23.36
N GLY A 227 8.82 -10.31 -24.50
CA GLY A 227 9.28 -9.77 -25.78
C GLY A 227 8.46 -8.60 -26.32
N THR A 228 7.26 -8.34 -25.78
CA THR A 228 6.40 -7.20 -26.13
C THR A 228 6.55 -6.03 -25.15
N GLY A 229 7.33 -6.21 -24.08
CA GLY A 229 7.60 -5.20 -23.06
C GLY A 229 6.60 -5.18 -21.91
N LEU A 230 5.74 -6.19 -21.77
CA LEU A 230 4.75 -6.29 -20.70
C LEU A 230 5.36 -6.82 -19.41
N PHE A 231 5.18 -6.11 -18.30
CA PHE A 231 5.70 -6.51 -16.99
C PHE A 231 4.95 -7.70 -16.40
N GLY A 232 5.68 -8.60 -15.75
CA GLY A 232 5.12 -9.66 -14.90
C GLY A 232 5.00 -9.27 -13.42
N THR A 233 4.20 -10.01 -12.66
CA THR A 233 3.95 -9.74 -11.23
C THR A 233 5.09 -10.17 -10.30
N TRP A 234 5.79 -11.26 -10.60
CA TRP A 234 6.78 -11.85 -9.69
C TRP A 234 8.17 -11.30 -9.98
N TRP A 235 8.47 -10.12 -9.45
CA TRP A 235 9.73 -9.42 -9.68
C TRP A 235 10.94 -10.20 -9.16
N GLY A 236 10.76 -10.96 -8.08
CA GLY A 236 11.82 -11.79 -7.50
C GLY A 236 12.01 -13.16 -8.14
N TYR A 237 11.42 -13.47 -9.30
CA TYR A 237 11.41 -14.82 -9.88
C TYR A 237 12.80 -15.45 -10.12
N ARG A 238 13.83 -14.63 -10.32
CA ARG A 238 15.23 -15.11 -10.51
C ARG A 238 15.88 -15.54 -9.19
N TYR A 239 15.23 -15.23 -8.08
CA TYR A 239 15.72 -15.49 -6.74
C TYR A 239 14.88 -16.56 -6.06
N ALA A 240 15.56 -17.46 -5.37
CA ALA A 240 14.93 -18.51 -4.59
C ALA A 240 15.50 -18.47 -3.17
N ALA A 241 14.98 -17.57 -2.34
CA ALA A 241 15.20 -17.64 -0.90
C ALA A 241 14.83 -19.06 -0.42
N LYS A 242 15.74 -19.69 0.31
CA LYS A 242 15.57 -21.07 0.80
C LYS A 242 14.42 -21.15 1.82
N ASP A 243 14.19 -20.06 2.52
CA ASP A 243 13.18 -19.85 3.55
C ASP A 243 11.92 -19.15 3.01
N TYR A 244 11.69 -19.17 1.69
CA TYR A 244 10.45 -18.64 1.13
C TYR A 244 9.25 -19.39 1.72
N PRO A 245 8.26 -18.67 2.27
CA PRO A 245 7.13 -19.26 2.96
C PRO A 245 6.35 -20.24 2.08
N GLN A 246 6.07 -21.42 2.62
CA GLN A 246 5.22 -22.44 1.97
C GLN A 246 3.74 -22.30 2.37
N SER A 247 3.47 -21.50 3.41
CA SER A 247 2.14 -21.25 3.95
C SER A 247 2.03 -19.79 4.39
N LEU A 248 0.81 -19.34 4.59
CA LEU A 248 0.55 -18.03 5.21
C LEU A 248 1.17 -17.96 6.61
N PRO A 249 1.53 -16.75 7.09
CA PRO A 249 1.91 -16.54 8.49
C PRO A 249 0.83 -17.04 9.46
N ALA A 250 1.22 -17.34 10.70
CA ALA A 250 0.26 -17.69 11.74
C ALA A 250 -0.79 -16.58 11.90
N HIS A 251 -2.07 -16.97 12.06
CA HIS A 251 -3.21 -16.06 12.18
C HIS A 251 -3.48 -15.16 10.95
N ALA A 252 -2.86 -15.47 9.81
CA ALA A 252 -3.11 -14.76 8.57
C ALA A 252 -4.19 -15.48 7.75
N VAL A 253 -5.15 -14.72 7.23
CA VAL A 253 -6.23 -15.18 6.35
C VAL A 253 -6.25 -14.37 5.06
N ASP A 254 -5.95 -15.02 3.93
CA ASP A 254 -5.88 -14.38 2.61
C ASP A 254 -7.17 -14.61 1.80
N TYR A 255 -8.28 -14.01 2.22
CA TYR A 255 -9.52 -14.05 1.46
C TYR A 255 -9.46 -13.21 0.17
N ARG A 256 -8.39 -12.43 -0.05
CA ARG A 256 -8.18 -11.60 -1.24
C ARG A 256 -7.65 -12.42 -2.40
N ASN A 257 -6.82 -13.42 -2.13
CA ASN A 257 -6.28 -14.35 -3.13
C ASN A 257 -6.94 -15.74 -3.07
N ASP A 258 -7.58 -16.09 -1.95
CA ASP A 258 -8.31 -17.34 -1.79
C ASP A 258 -9.74 -17.10 -1.26
N ALA A 259 -10.68 -16.88 -2.18
CA ALA A 259 -12.09 -16.70 -1.84
C ALA A 259 -12.73 -17.95 -1.22
N SER A 260 -12.11 -19.14 -1.34
CA SER A 260 -12.66 -20.36 -0.74
C SER A 260 -12.69 -20.30 0.79
N VAL A 261 -11.83 -19.48 1.40
CA VAL A 261 -11.82 -19.26 2.85
C VAL A 261 -13.16 -18.75 3.38
N LEU A 262 -13.86 -17.93 2.58
CA LEU A 262 -15.18 -17.39 2.94
C LEU A 262 -16.28 -18.46 2.98
N THR A 263 -16.04 -19.62 2.38
CA THR A 263 -16.96 -20.77 2.40
C THR A 263 -16.75 -21.72 3.57
N THR A 264 -15.72 -21.48 4.40
CA THR A 264 -15.44 -22.32 5.57
C THR A 264 -16.43 -22.03 6.71
N THR A 265 -16.66 -23.02 7.57
CA THR A 265 -17.63 -22.94 8.67
C THR A 265 -17.38 -21.78 9.64
N LYS A 266 -16.16 -21.26 9.70
CA LYS A 266 -15.80 -20.07 10.50
C LYS A 266 -16.38 -18.78 9.94
N TRP A 267 -16.65 -18.72 8.62
CA TRP A 267 -17.04 -17.54 7.87
C TRP A 267 -18.46 -17.63 7.29
N THR A 268 -19.02 -18.83 7.15
CA THR A 268 -20.39 -19.02 6.68
C THR A 268 -21.42 -18.83 7.79
N GLN A 269 -22.45 -18.03 7.52
CA GLN A 269 -23.67 -17.96 8.32
C GLN A 269 -24.37 -19.32 8.37
N SER A 270 -24.51 -19.89 9.57
CA SER A 270 -25.46 -20.99 9.83
C SER A 270 -26.89 -20.47 9.62
N GLY A 271 -27.37 -20.42 8.38
CA GLY A 271 -28.73 -19.95 8.09
C GLY A 271 -29.12 -19.69 6.65
N ASN A 272 -28.19 -19.60 5.68
CA ASN A 272 -28.57 -19.45 4.27
C ASN A 272 -27.54 -20.12 3.35
N LEU A 273 -27.70 -21.42 3.14
CA LEU A 273 -27.25 -22.09 1.92
C LEU A 273 -28.15 -21.67 0.75
N HIS A 274 -28.22 -20.37 0.47
CA HIS A 274 -28.62 -19.91 -0.85
C HIS A 274 -27.35 -19.88 -1.68
N SER A 275 -27.24 -20.89 -2.52
CA SER A 275 -26.27 -21.03 -3.59
C SER A 275 -26.00 -19.68 -4.26
N ALA A 276 -24.89 -19.04 -3.89
CA ALA A 276 -24.18 -18.07 -4.73
C ALA A 276 -23.47 -18.79 -5.90
N ALA A 277 -24.15 -19.79 -6.47
CA ALA A 277 -23.88 -20.31 -7.79
C ALA A 277 -24.73 -19.48 -8.75
N GLY A 278 -24.28 -18.27 -9.03
CA GLY A 278 -24.98 -17.34 -9.90
C GLY A 278 -24.12 -16.13 -10.22
N SER A 279 -23.44 -16.22 -11.37
CA SER A 279 -22.59 -15.20 -12.01
C SER A 279 -21.14 -15.10 -11.51
N GLY A 280 -20.32 -16.08 -11.91
CA GLY A 280 -18.86 -15.93 -12.01
C GLY A 280 -18.07 -17.21 -11.68
N SER A 281 -18.65 -18.10 -10.88
CA SER A 281 -18.04 -19.35 -10.45
C SER A 281 -18.21 -20.47 -11.49
N GLN A 282 -17.70 -20.24 -12.70
CA GLN A 282 -16.96 -21.34 -13.30
C GLN A 282 -15.66 -21.41 -12.50
N ALA A 283 -15.61 -22.33 -11.54
CA ALA A 283 -14.36 -22.96 -11.20
C ALA A 283 -13.83 -23.52 -12.53
N ALA A 284 -13.00 -22.73 -13.22
CA ALA A 284 -12.26 -23.21 -14.36
C ALA A 284 -11.42 -24.35 -13.80
N LYS A 285 -11.90 -25.58 -14.02
CA LYS A 285 -11.03 -26.75 -14.08
C LYS A 285 -10.09 -26.51 -15.25
N SER A 286 -9.08 -25.67 -15.03
CA SER A 286 -7.84 -25.69 -15.77
C SER A 286 -6.75 -26.08 -14.77
N LYS A 287 -6.85 -27.31 -14.28
CA LYS A 287 -5.65 -28.12 -14.00
C LYS A 287 -5.10 -28.69 -15.32
N GLU A 288 -5.12 -27.89 -16.38
CA GLU A 288 -4.04 -28.01 -17.33
C GLU A 288 -2.91 -27.24 -16.68
N ASP A 289 -1.95 -27.99 -16.19
CA ASP A 289 -0.61 -27.49 -15.91
C ASP A 289 -0.06 -27.02 -17.27
N VAL A 290 -0.56 -25.87 -17.75
CA VAL A 290 0.02 -25.18 -18.89
C VAL A 290 1.39 -24.82 -18.38
N SER A 291 2.36 -25.66 -18.70
CA SER A 291 3.78 -25.41 -18.49
C SER A 291 4.09 -24.13 -19.26
N THR A 292 3.92 -23.00 -18.57
CA THR A 292 4.27 -21.70 -19.08
C THR A 292 5.78 -21.64 -19.08
N ALA A 293 6.37 -21.35 -20.24
CA ALA A 293 7.81 -21.20 -20.34
C ALA A 293 8.32 -20.05 -19.46
N ASP A 294 7.50 -19.02 -19.27
CA ASP A 294 7.74 -17.91 -18.36
C ASP A 294 6.83 -18.00 -17.13
N VAL A 295 7.46 -18.01 -15.96
CA VAL A 295 6.83 -18.04 -14.64
C VAL A 295 5.87 -16.88 -14.39
N ASN A 296 6.02 -15.76 -15.08
CA ASN A 296 5.13 -14.60 -14.99
C ASN A 296 3.86 -14.71 -15.84
N ASP A 297 3.74 -15.75 -16.67
CA ASP A 297 2.50 -16.05 -17.41
C ASP A 297 1.56 -17.00 -16.63
N ARG A 298 1.97 -17.45 -15.44
CA ARG A 298 1.14 -18.28 -14.56
C ARG A 298 -0.08 -17.52 -14.04
N GLY A 299 -1.14 -18.28 -13.74
CA GLY A 299 -2.36 -17.76 -13.15
C GLY A 299 -3.02 -16.71 -14.04
N ARG A 300 -3.11 -15.48 -13.53
CA ARG A 300 -3.65 -14.33 -14.28
C ARG A 300 -2.71 -13.78 -15.35
N GLY A 301 -1.43 -14.18 -15.34
CA GLY A 301 -0.41 -13.71 -16.27
C GLY A 301 -0.12 -12.22 -16.14
N ARG A 302 0.31 -11.63 -17.26
CA ARG A 302 0.59 -10.19 -17.40
C ARG A 302 -0.70 -9.42 -17.68
N THR A 303 -0.95 -8.41 -16.86
CA THR A 303 -2.18 -7.62 -16.86
C THR A 303 -1.91 -6.12 -16.79
N VAL A 304 -2.96 -5.30 -16.92
CA VAL A 304 -2.87 -3.86 -16.73
C VAL A 304 -2.37 -3.48 -15.34
N GLU A 305 -2.70 -4.27 -14.32
CA GLU A 305 -2.22 -4.09 -12.94
C GLU A 305 -0.73 -4.35 -12.83
N THR A 306 -0.22 -5.44 -13.42
CA THR A 306 1.22 -5.73 -13.44
C THR A 306 2.01 -4.69 -14.23
N GLN A 307 1.43 -4.18 -15.33
CA GLN A 307 2.01 -3.09 -16.12
C GLN A 307 2.06 -1.79 -15.32
N GLN A 308 0.97 -1.46 -14.62
CA GLN A 308 0.92 -0.30 -13.72
C GLN A 308 1.96 -0.42 -12.61
N GLY A 309 2.14 -1.61 -12.03
CA GLY A 309 3.17 -1.88 -11.04
C GLY A 309 4.59 -1.60 -11.55
N GLY A 310 4.92 -2.15 -12.73
CA GLY A 310 6.21 -1.93 -13.38
C GLY A 310 6.49 -0.46 -13.70
N LEU A 311 5.49 0.26 -14.22
CA LEU A 311 5.62 1.70 -14.52
C LEU A 311 5.73 2.53 -13.23
N ALA A 312 5.00 2.18 -12.18
CA ALA A 312 5.05 2.90 -10.90
C ALA A 312 6.42 2.80 -10.24
N VAL A 313 7.06 1.63 -10.23
CA VAL A 313 8.40 1.47 -9.65
C VAL A 313 9.48 2.16 -10.49
N LEU A 314 9.36 2.15 -11.83
CA LEU A 314 10.25 2.90 -12.71
C LEU A 314 10.18 4.41 -12.45
N ARG A 315 8.96 4.94 -12.35
CA ARG A 315 8.72 6.35 -12.00
C ARG A 315 9.33 6.65 -10.63
N SER A 316 9.09 5.80 -9.64
CA SER A 316 9.62 5.97 -8.28
C SER A 316 11.15 6.00 -8.26
N SER A 317 11.81 5.07 -8.94
CA SER A 317 13.27 5.06 -9.11
C SER A 317 13.77 6.38 -9.71
N TRP A 318 13.17 6.83 -10.81
CA TRP A 318 13.59 8.06 -11.48
C TRP A 318 13.38 9.32 -10.63
N GLU A 319 12.22 9.47 -10.00
CA GLU A 319 11.92 10.67 -9.20
C GLU A 319 12.75 10.72 -7.91
N LEU A 320 12.88 9.61 -7.19
CA LEU A 320 13.58 9.57 -5.90
C LEU A 320 15.09 9.78 -6.04
N LEU A 321 15.72 9.23 -7.09
CA LEU A 321 17.15 9.48 -7.36
C LEU A 321 17.43 10.95 -7.71
N ASN A 322 16.43 11.67 -8.21
CA ASN A 322 16.52 13.09 -8.53
C ASN A 322 15.92 13.99 -7.45
N SER A 323 15.49 13.45 -6.31
CA SER A 323 14.99 14.23 -5.18
C SER A 323 16.00 15.30 -4.75
N GLY A 324 15.56 16.57 -4.74
CA GLY A 324 16.40 17.72 -4.35
C GLY A 324 17.29 18.29 -5.46
N ARG A 325 17.20 17.78 -6.71
CA ARG A 325 17.94 18.32 -7.87
C ARG A 325 17.21 19.43 -8.64
N PHE A 326 16.00 19.81 -8.21
CA PHE A 326 15.18 20.87 -8.81
C PHE A 326 14.68 21.85 -7.74
#